data_AF-A0A8S9LZ98-F1
#
_entry.id   AF-A0A8S9LZ98-F1
#
_cell.length_a   1.000
_cell.length_b   1.000
_cell.length_c   1.000
_cell.angle_alpha   90.00
_cell.angle_beta   90.00
_cell.angle_gamma   90.00
#
_symmetry.space_group_name_H-M   'P 1'
#
loop_
_entity.id
_entity.type
_entity.pdbx_description
1 polymer ?
#
loop_
_entity_poly.entity_id
_entity_poly.type
_entity_poly.pdbx_seq_one_letter_code
_entity_poly.pdbx_strand_id
1 'polypeptide(L)' 'MYRGLDPKSIYSLASVVCYYGQHYHCFAYSHEHDRWIMYDDKTVKVIGSWSDVLSTCKKGHLQPQLLLYEKQR' A
#
# COMPACT_ATOMS: atom_id res chain seq x y z
N MET A 1 15.29 10.19 9.91
CA MET A 1 13.96 9.94 10.50
C MET A 1 13.29 11.28 10.80
N TYR A 2 11.99 11.44 10.60
CA TYR A 2 11.29 12.71 10.91
C TYR A 2 11.44 13.01 12.40
N ARG A 3 11.81 14.25 12.76
CA ARG A 3 12.30 14.62 14.11
C ARG A 3 11.29 14.37 15.24
N GLY A 4 10.01 14.13 14.92
CA GLY A 4 8.96 13.84 15.90
C GLY A 4 8.63 12.36 16.10
N LEU A 5 9.35 11.42 15.47
CA LEU A 5 9.08 9.99 15.63
C LEU A 5 9.96 9.39 16.73
N ASP A 6 9.35 8.63 17.63
CA ASP A 6 10.07 7.82 18.61
C ASP A 6 10.77 6.65 17.88
N PRO A 7 12.11 6.54 17.93
CA PRO A 7 12.86 5.47 17.26
C PRO A 7 12.48 4.06 17.70
N LYS A 8 11.83 3.90 18.86
CA LYS A 8 11.34 2.60 19.36
C LYS A 8 9.96 2.22 18.81
N SER A 9 9.27 3.15 18.15
CA SER A 9 7.96 2.87 17.58
C SER A 9 8.09 1.95 16.37
N ILE A 10 7.30 0.88 16.36
CA ILE A 10 7.17 0.00 15.20
C ILE A 10 6.05 0.56 14.32
N TYR A 11 6.26 0.53 13.02
CA TYR A 11 5.30 1.01 12.05
C TYR A 11 4.91 -0.11 11.08
N SER A 12 3.62 -0.23 10.81
CA SER A 12 3.07 -1.12 9.79
C SER A 12 2.83 -0.35 8.51
N LEU A 13 3.10 -0.98 7.37
CA LEU A 13 2.73 -0.42 6.08
C LEU A 13 1.20 -0.44 5.94
N ALA A 14 0.59 0.72 5.78
CA ALA A 14 -0.85 0.87 5.68
C ALA A 14 -1.31 1.02 4.23
N SER A 15 -0.52 1.69 3.39
CA SER A 15 -0.86 1.91 1.98
C SER A 15 0.37 2.13 1.11
N VAL A 16 0.24 1.76 -0.17
CA VAL A 16 1.21 1.98 -1.23
C VAL A 16 0.50 2.65 -2.39
N VAL A 17 0.98 3.81 -2.81
CA VAL A 17 0.52 4.45 -4.04
C VAL A 17 1.56 4.22 -5.12
N CYS A 18 1.10 3.61 -6.22
CA CYS A 18 1.91 3.34 -7.39
C CYS A 18 1.50 4.24 -8.56
N TYR A 19 2.46 4.53 -9.41
CA TYR A 19 2.25 5.25 -10.67
C TYR A 19 2.71 4.42 -11.84
N TYR A 20 1.92 4.41 -12.91
CA TYR A 20 2.32 3.86 -14.20
C TYR A 20 1.47 4.50 -15.30
N GLY A 21 2.09 4.85 -16.43
CA GLY A 21 1.36 5.29 -17.62
C GLY A 21 0.44 6.50 -17.42
N GLN A 22 0.85 7.49 -16.62
CA GLN A 22 0.03 8.68 -16.27
C GLN A 22 -1.17 8.40 -15.36
N HIS A 23 -1.20 7.23 -14.73
CA HIS A 23 -2.28 6.83 -13.85
C HIS A 23 -1.78 6.36 -12.48
N TYR A 24 -2.55 6.69 -11.44
CA TYR A 24 -2.26 6.32 -10.06
C TYR A 24 -3.13 5.15 -9.62
N HIS A 25 -2.52 4.19 -8.94
CA HIS A 25 -3.18 3.06 -8.33
C HIS A 25 -2.85 3.05 -6.84
N CYS A 26 -3.85 2.82 -5.98
CA CYS A 26 -3.65 2.79 -4.55
C CYS A 26 -3.89 1.39 -4.02
N PHE A 27 -2.93 0.84 -3.29
CA PHE A 27 -3.12 -0.33 -2.45
C PHE A 27 -3.30 0.14 -1.01
N ALA A 28 -4.35 -0.30 -0.33
CA ALA A 28 -4.57 -0.04 1.09
C ALA A 28 -4.89 -1.35 1.81
N TYR A 29 -4.32 -1.52 3.00
CA TYR A 29 -4.60 -2.68 3.82
C TYR A 29 -5.88 -2.47 4.63
N SER A 30 -6.84 -3.38 4.48
CA SER A 30 -8.06 -3.39 5.28
C SER A 30 -7.88 -4.28 6.50
N HIS A 31 -7.85 -3.67 7.68
CA HIS A 31 -7.83 -4.37 8.97
C HIS A 31 -9.11 -5.16 9.23
N GLU A 32 -10.25 -4.72 8.68
CA GLU A 32 -11.54 -5.40 8.81
C GLU A 32 -11.54 -6.75 8.07
N HIS A 33 -10.87 -6.82 6.92
CA HIS A 33 -10.87 -7.98 6.04
C HIS A 33 -9.54 -8.75 6.03
N ASP A 34 -8.55 -8.28 6.78
CA ASP A 34 -7.17 -8.78 6.83
C ASP A 34 -6.56 -8.94 5.42
N ARG A 35 -6.84 -7.97 4.53
CA ARG A 35 -6.50 -8.06 3.11
C ARG A 35 -6.16 -6.72 2.50
N TRP A 36 -5.24 -6.76 1.54
CA TRP A 36 -4.93 -5.65 0.66
C TRP A 36 -6.01 -5.46 -0.40
N ILE A 37 -6.39 -4.21 -0.60
CA ILE A 37 -7.38 -3.78 -1.57
C ILE A 37 -6.71 -2.77 -2.50
N MET A 38 -6.92 -2.95 -3.80
CA MET A 38 -6.50 -2.02 -4.83
C MET A 38 -7.67 -1.14 -5.26
N TYR A 39 -7.44 0.16 -5.28
CA TYR A 39 -8.34 1.18 -5.78
C TYR A 39 -7.75 1.76 -7.07
N ASP A 40 -8.57 1.73 -8.11
CA ASP A 40 -8.23 2.14 -9.49
C ASP A 40 -9.44 2.88 -10.06
N ASP A 41 -9.45 4.20 -9.90
CA ASP A 41 -10.61 5.08 -10.12
C ASP A 41 -11.90 4.58 -9.45
N LYS A 42 -12.82 4.01 -10.23
CA LYS A 42 -14.11 3.49 -9.76
C LYS A 42 -14.04 2.00 -9.43
N THR A 43 -12.91 1.35 -9.70
CA THR A 43 -12.71 -0.08 -9.55
C THR A 43 -12.06 -0.39 -8.21
N VAL A 44 -12.67 -1.31 -7.46
CA VAL A 44 -12.13 -1.84 -6.21
C VAL A 44 -11.87 -3.32 -6.39
N LYS A 45 -10.64 -3.76 -6.11
CA LYS A 45 -10.22 -5.16 -6.25
C LYS A 45 -9.60 -5.63 -4.94
N VAL A 46 -10.10 -6.74 -4.41
CA VAL A 46 -9.43 -7.44 -3.31
C VAL A 46 -8.21 -8.14 -3.90
N ILE A 47 -7.02 -7.74 -3.45
CA ILE A 47 -5.74 -8.30 -3.89
C ILE A 47 -5.33 -9.49 -3.04
N GLY A 48 -5.58 -9.42 -1.73
CA GLY A 48 -5.26 -10.50 -0.79
C GLY A 48 -4.05 -10.17 0.08
N SER A 49 -3.00 -10.97 0.00
CA SER A 49 -1.80 -10.83 0.84
C SER A 49 -0.85 -9.74 0.34
N TRP A 50 0.15 -9.39 1.16
CA TRP A 50 1.23 -8.51 0.71
C TRP A 50 2.01 -9.09 -0.48
N SER A 51 2.21 -10.41 -0.52
CA SER A 51 2.82 -11.09 -1.68
C SER A 51 2.01 -10.88 -2.96
N ASP A 52 0.69 -10.83 -2.88
CA ASP A 52 -0.18 -10.59 -4.04
C ASP A 52 -0.07 -9.15 -4.53
N VAL A 53 0.10 -8.18 -3.62
CA VAL A 53 0.42 -6.78 -3.99
C VAL A 53 1.73 -6.72 -4.76
N LEU A 54 2.79 -7.36 -4.26
CA LEU A 54 4.09 -7.41 -4.95
C LEU A 54 3.98 -8.07 -6.33
N SER A 55 3.22 -9.16 -6.44
CA SER A 55 2.95 -9.85 -7.70
C SER A 55 2.20 -8.94 -8.69
N THR A 56 1.19 -8.22 -8.20
CA THR A 56 0.41 -7.25 -8.98
C THR A 56 1.29 -6.12 -9.49
N CYS A 57 2.12 -5.53 -8.63
CA CYS A 57 3.03 -4.47 -9.03
C CYS A 57 4.04 -4.93 -10.10
N LYS A 58 4.61 -6.14 -9.94
CA LYS A 58 5.55 -6.70 -10.93
C LYS A 58 4.88 -6.95 -12.28
N LYS A 59 3.71 -7.60 -12.27
CA LYS A 59 2.97 -7.93 -13.50
C LYS A 59 2.45 -6.71 -14.24
N GLY A 60 1.98 -5.70 -13.49
CA GLY A 60 1.44 -4.46 -14.04
C GLY A 60 2.47 -3.36 -14.25
N HIS A 61 3.76 -3.63 -14.00
CA HIS A 61 4.84 -2.62 -14.02
C HIS A 61 4.53 -1.37 -13.17
N LEU A 62 3.75 -1.54 -12.09
CA LEU A 62 3.37 -0.45 -11.21
C LEU A 62 4.57 -0.03 -10.36
N GLN A 63 4.87 1.26 -10.34
CA GLN A 63 6.04 1.79 -9.64
C GLN A 63 5.60 2.45 -8.32
N PRO A 64 5.98 1.91 -7.14
CA PRO A 64 5.68 2.55 -5.86
C PRO A 64 6.34 3.93 -5.78
N GLN A 65 5.55 4.96 -5.47
CA GLN A 65 6.05 6.34 -5.30
C GLN A 65 5.82 6.89 -3.89
N LEU A 66 4.75 6.46 -3.22
CA LEU A 66 4.43 6.87 -1.86
C LEU A 66 4.10 5.63 -1.02
N LEU A 67 4.73 5.55 0.14
CA LEU A 67 4.48 4.54 1.16
C LEU A 67 3.93 5.23 2.41
N LEU A 68 2.74 4.83 2.84
CA LEU A 68 2.12 5.32 4.06
C LEU A 68 2.26 4.26 5.14
N TYR A 69 2.77 4.68 6.29
CA TYR A 69 2.97 3.84 7.45
C TYR A 69 2.17 4.38 8.63
N GLU A 70 1.57 3.48 9.39
CA GLU A 70 0.91 3.81 10.65
C GLU A 70 1.69 3.22 11.82
N LYS A 71 1.65 3.93 12.96
CA LYS A 71 2.29 3.44 14.19
C LYS A 71 1.50 2.24 14.71
N GLN A 72 2.19 1.13 14.97
CA GLN A 72 1.59 0.01 15.69
C GLN A 72 1.25 0.45 17.12
N ARG A 73 0.05 0.10 17.57
CA ARG A 73 -0.42 0.41 18.94
C ARG A 73 0.33 -0.42 19.97
#